data_AF-A0A7C3CG75-F1
#
_entry.id   AF-A0A7C3CG75-F1
#
_cell.length_a   1.000
_cell.length_b   1.000
_cell.length_c   1.000
_cell.angle_alpha   90.00
_cell.angle_beta   90.00
_cell.angle_gamma   90.00
#
_symmetry.space_group_name_H-M   'P 1'
#
loop_
_entity.id
_entity.type
_entity.pdbx_description
1 polymer ?
#
loop_
_entity_poly.entity_id
_entity_poly.type
_entity_poly.pdbx_seq_one_letter_code
_entity_poly.pdbx_strand_id
1 'polypeptide(L)'
;MATPRGSPEGGHRTEFNLSLDLRVAREFETGPGKLRLTADVFNLPNLGLHLRERDLTGPDFNRRLPLAIQPPRFLRLGCEYRF
;
A
#
# COMPACT_ATOMS: atom_id res chain seq x y z
N MET A 1 31.91 13.38 21.53
CA MET A 1 31.62 11.94 21.60
C MET A 1 30.31 11.71 20.85
N ALA A 2 30.35 11.18 19.63
CA ALA A 2 29.17 10.98 18.80
C ALA A 2 28.64 9.56 19.05
N THR A 3 27.40 9.44 19.53
CA THR A 3 26.72 8.15 19.68
C THR A 3 26.56 7.52 18.29
N PRO A 4 27.01 6.27 18.07
CA PRO A 4 26.84 5.61 16.78
C PRO A 4 25.34 5.55 16.44
N ARG A 5 24.96 6.11 15.29
CA ARG A 5 23.62 5.92 14.74
C ARG A 5 23.57 4.52 14.15
N GLY A 6 22.69 3.68 14.69
CA GLY A 6 22.35 2.39 14.12
C GLY A 6 23.07 1.22 14.78
N SER A 7 22.30 0.16 15.00
CA SER A 7 22.76 -1.24 15.06
C SER A 7 23.87 -1.49 14.00
N PRO A 8 24.75 -2.49 14.14
CA PRO A 8 25.69 -2.88 13.08
C PRO A 8 25.01 -3.11 11.71
N GLU A 9 23.69 -3.30 11.70
CA GLU A 9 22.85 -3.49 10.52
C GLU A 9 22.08 -2.22 10.08
N GLY A 10 22.26 -1.08 10.75
CA GLY A 10 21.93 0.27 10.25
C GLY A 10 20.50 0.54 9.77
N GLY A 11 19.54 -0.35 10.04
CA GLY A 11 18.21 -0.32 9.44
C GLY A 11 17.14 0.21 10.38
N HIS A 12 16.59 1.37 10.03
CA HIS A 12 15.33 1.88 10.56
C HIS A 12 14.26 0.78 10.50
N ARG A 13 13.68 0.42 11.64
CA ARG A 13 12.64 -0.61 11.71
C ARG A 13 11.35 -0.01 11.14
N THR A 14 11.15 -0.16 9.84
CA THR A 14 9.82 -0.04 9.22
C THR A 14 8.88 -0.94 10.02
N GLU A 15 7.74 -0.42 10.49
CA GLU A 15 6.70 -1.28 11.04
C GLU A 15 6.38 -2.38 10.00
N PHE A 16 6.13 -3.60 10.46
CA PHE A 16 5.80 -4.69 9.57
C PHE A 16 4.52 -4.35 8.80
N ASN A 17 4.68 -4.04 7.52
CA ASN A 17 3.57 -3.65 6.65
C ASN A 17 3.21 -4.81 5.71
N LEU A 18 2.04 -5.40 5.91
CA LEU A 18 1.47 -6.38 5.00
C LEU A 18 0.37 -5.70 4.16
N SER A 19 0.59 -5.61 2.85
CA SER A 19 -0.44 -5.21 1.91
C SER A 19 -0.75 -6.38 0.98
N LEU A 20 -2.05 -6.59 0.72
CA LEU A 20 -2.53 -7.61 -0.20
C LEU A 20 -3.60 -6.97 -1.08
N ASP A 21 -3.35 -6.97 -2.38
CA ASP A 21 -4.24 -6.45 -3.40
C ASP A 21 -4.62 -7.59 -4.37
N LEU A 22 -5.87 -7.60 -4.82
CA LEU A 22 -6.41 -8.63 -5.71
C LEU A 22 -7.02 -7.99 -6.95
N ARG A 23 -6.70 -8.54 -8.13
CA ARG A 23 -7.34 -8.17 -9.42
C ARG A 23 -7.99 -9.39 -10.04
N VAL A 24 -9.24 -9.23 -10.46
CA VAL A 24 -9.94 -10.17 -11.34
C VAL A 24 -10.22 -9.45 -12.66
N ALA A 25 -9.95 -10.13 -13.77
CA ALA A 25 -10.20 -9.60 -15.11
C ALA A 25 -10.88 -10.67 -15.97
N ARG A 26 -11.81 -10.24 -16.81
CA ARG A 26 -12.45 -11.09 -17.82
C ARG A 26 -12.48 -10.37 -19.15
N GLU A 27 -12.03 -11.05 -20.20
CA GLU A 27 -12.16 -10.61 -21.58
C GLU A 27 -13.34 -11.35 -22.23
N PHE A 28 -14.13 -10.62 -23.00
CA PHE A 28 -15.27 -11.11 -23.77
C PHE A 28 -15.03 -10.76 -25.24
N GLU A 29 -15.27 -11.73 -26.12
CA GLU A 29 -15.36 -11.47 -27.55
C GLU A 29 -16.70 -10.78 -27.81
N THR A 30 -16.65 -9.59 -28.42
CA THR A 30 -17.84 -8.77 -28.70
C THR A 30 -17.85 -8.39 -30.16
N GLY A 31 -18.37 -9.29 -31.01
CA GLY A 31 -18.50 -9.06 -32.46
C GLY A 31 -17.18 -8.59 -33.10
N PRO A 32 -17.10 -7.35 -33.62
CA PRO A 32 -15.88 -6.84 -34.24
C PRO A 32 -14.72 -6.59 -33.28
N GLY A 33 -14.95 -6.61 -31.96
CA GLY A 33 -13.97 -6.18 -30.97
C GLY A 33 -13.90 -7.07 -29.74
N LYS A 34 -13.17 -6.59 -28.73
CA LYS A 34 -12.98 -7.24 -27.44
C LYS A 34 -13.34 -6.31 -26.29
N LEU A 35 -14.14 -6.79 -25.35
CA LEU A 35 -14.47 -6.09 -24.11
C LEU A 35 -13.72 -6.72 -22.94
N ARG A 36 -12.95 -5.93 -22.21
CA ARG A 36 -12.28 -6.35 -20.99
C ARG A 36 -12.87 -5.65 -19.78
N LEU A 37 -13.42 -6.45 -18.86
CA LEU A 37 -13.88 -5.99 -17.55
C LEU A 37 -12.84 -6.34 -16.48
N THR A 38 -12.60 -5.42 -15.55
CA THR A 38 -11.64 -5.57 -14.45
C THR A 38 -12.25 -5.12 -13.13
N ALA A 39 -11.92 -5.83 -12.06
CA ALA A 39 -12.26 -5.47 -10.70
C ALA A 39 -11.01 -5.64 -9.82
N ASP A 40 -10.60 -4.55 -9.17
CA ASP A 40 -9.47 -4.49 -8.25
C ASP A 40 -9.96 -4.24 -6.83
N VAL A 41 -9.52 -5.07 -5.89
CA VAL A 41 -9.71 -4.85 -4.46
C VAL A 41 -8.35 -4.53 -3.85
N PHE A 42 -8.22 -3.31 -3.36
CA PHE A 42 -7.01 -2.83 -2.69
C PHE A 42 -7.15 -2.92 -1.18
N ASN A 43 -6.05 -3.19 -0.49
CA ASN A 43 -6.02 -3.40 0.95
C ASN A 43 -7.05 -4.47 1.37
N LEU A 44 -6.95 -5.65 0.77
CA LEU A 44 -7.85 -6.79 1.02
C LEU A 44 -7.95 -7.14 2.51
N PRO A 45 -6.90 -7.07 3.35
CA PRO A 45 -7.01 -7.32 4.78
C PRO A 45 -7.59 -6.11 5.56
N ASN A 46 -7.72 -4.93 4.92
CA ASN A 46 -8.20 -3.67 5.48
C ASN A 46 -7.37 -3.18 6.69
N LEU A 47 -6.04 -3.21 6.57
CA LEU A 47 -5.14 -2.74 7.61
C LEU A 47 -4.93 -1.21 7.49
N GLY A 48 -4.82 -0.53 8.63
CA GLY A 48 -4.58 0.91 8.72
C GLY A 48 -3.11 1.23 9.04
N LEU A 49 -2.19 0.65 8.27
CA LEU A 49 -0.77 0.73 8.58
C LEU A 49 -0.21 2.14 8.35
N HIS A 50 0.74 2.52 9.20
CA HIS A 50 1.46 3.78 9.06
C HIS A 50 2.45 3.67 7.90
N LEU A 51 2.18 4.38 6.80
CA LEU A 51 3.04 4.37 5.61
C LEU A 51 4.28 5.24 5.79
N ARG A 52 4.21 6.25 6.66
CA ARG A 52 5.32 7.13 6.98
C ARG A 52 5.15 7.72 8.36
N GLU A 53 6.18 7.67 9.18
CA GLU A 53 6.22 8.31 10.50
C GLU A 53 7.27 9.43 10.51
N ARG A 54 7.15 10.41 11.42
CA ARG A 54 8.22 11.41 11.62
C ARG A 54 9.47 10.75 12.19
N ASP A 55 10.65 11.17 11.73
CA ASP A 55 11.94 10.82 12.33
C ASP A 55 12.17 11.53 13.68
N LEU A 56 11.34 11.20 14.69
CA LEU A 56 11.58 11.59 16.08
C LEU A 56 12.38 10.49 16.79
N THR A 57 13.41 10.88 17.54
CA THR A 57 14.25 9.98 18.34
C THR A 57 14.23 10.40 19.81
N GLY A 58 14.71 9.54 20.72
CA GLY A 58 14.75 9.84 22.15
C GLY A 58 13.36 9.82 22.84
N PRO A 59 13.12 10.61 23.89
CA PRO A 59 11.88 10.56 24.68
C PRO A 59 10.60 10.91 23.89
N ASP A 60 10.75 11.55 22.72
CA ASP A 60 9.65 11.87 21.81
C ASP A 60 9.36 10.76 20.78
N PHE A 61 10.04 9.61 20.84
CA PHE A 61 9.83 8.48 19.94
C PHE A 61 8.38 7.96 19.93
N ASN A 62 7.69 8.00 21.09
CA ASN A 62 6.28 7.61 21.22
C ASN A 62 5.30 8.66 20.67
N ARG A 63 5.78 9.85 20.27
CA ARG A 63 4.96 10.93 19.70
C ARG A 63 5.05 11.02 18.18
N ARG A 64 5.56 9.97 17.53
CA ARG A 64 5.64 9.91 16.06
C ARG A 64 4.24 9.84 15.47
N LEU A 65 3.78 10.99 14.99
CA LEU A 65 2.52 11.07 14.25
C LEU A 65 2.72 10.46 12.85
N PRO A 66 1.76 9.64 12.38
CA PRO A 66 1.77 9.15 11.02
C PRO A 66 1.57 10.33 10.05
N LEU A 67 2.52 10.51 9.14
CA LEU A 67 2.48 11.51 8.07
C LEU A 67 1.65 11.03 6.87
N ALA A 68 1.49 9.72 6.72
CA ALA A 68 0.64 9.10 5.73
C ALA A 68 0.10 7.78 6.28
N ILE A 69 -1.19 7.55 6.09
CA ILE A 69 -1.90 6.35 6.52
C ILE A 69 -2.31 5.60 5.25
N GLN A 70 -2.22 4.27 5.29
CA GLN A 70 -2.73 3.44 4.19
C GLN A 70 -4.22 3.72 3.96
N PRO A 71 -4.66 3.93 2.70
CA PRO A 71 -6.07 4.13 2.42
C PRO A 71 -6.89 2.90 2.88
N PRO A 72 -8.14 3.12 3.34
CA PRO A 72 -9.03 2.02 3.68
C PRO A 72 -9.28 1.12 2.47
N ARG A 73 -9.74 -0.11 2.69
CA ARG A 73 -10.11 -1.03 1.61
C ARG A 73 -11.02 -0.34 0.59
N PHE A 74 -10.62 -0.38 -0.68
CA PHE A 74 -11.41 0.21 -1.76
C PHE A 74 -11.46 -0.69 -2.98
N LEU A 75 -12.55 -0.56 -3.73
CA LEU A 75 -12.81 -1.27 -4.97
C LEU A 75 -12.60 -0.32 -6.14
N ARG A 76 -11.90 -0.78 -7.18
CA ARG A 76 -11.82 -0.09 -8.47
C ARG A 76 -12.34 -0.99 -9.58
N LEU A 77 -13.31 -0.49 -10.34
CA LEU A 77 -13.87 -1.17 -11.50
C LEU A 77 -13.31 -0.52 -12.77
N GLY A 78 -12.96 -1.34 -13.76
CA GLY A 78 -12.46 -0.87 -15.05
C GLY A 78 -13.12 -1.59 -16.21
N CYS A 79 -13.33 -0.86 -17.31
CA CYS A 79 -13.91 -1.34 -18.54
C CYS A 79 -13.05 -0.82 -19.70
N GLU A 80 -12.64 -1.71 -20.59
CA GLU A 80 -11.81 -1.40 -21.76
C GLU A 80 -12.42 -2.08 -22.98
N TYR A 81 -12.64 -1.33 -24.06
CA TYR A 81 -13.11 -1.86 -25.34
C TYR A 81 -12.03 -1.67 -26.40
N ARG A 82 -11.72 -2.73 -27.14
CA ARG A 82 -10.77 -2.73 -28.26
C ARG A 82 -11.52 -3.03 -29.56
N PHE A 83 -11.36 -2.15 -30.55
CA PHE A 83 -11.93 -2.25 -31.88
C PHE A 83 -11.04 -3.08 -32.81
#